data_AF-A0A6B1G962-F1
#
_entry.id   AF-A0A6B1G962-F1
#
_cell.length_a   1.000
_cell.length_b   1.000
_cell.length_c   1.000
_cell.angle_alpha   90.00
_cell.angle_beta   90.00
_cell.angle_gamma   90.00
#
_symmetry.space_group_name_H-M   'P 1'
#
loop_
_entity.id
_entity.type
_entity.pdbx_description
1 polymer ?
#
loop_
_entity_poly.entity_id
_entity_poly.type
_entity_poly.pdbx_seq_one_letter_code
_entity_poly.pdbx_strand_id
1 'polypeptide(L)' 'MARIDEKEEFSSWLLALQAGALNEMQLDTLQQLVDDGKADNLEEAARYQDWQDSVIDPTEHF' A
#
# COMPACT_ATOMS: atom_id res chain seq x y z
N MET A 1 29.79 -6.13 7.95
CA MET A 1 28.60 -6.28 8.80
C MET A 1 27.68 -5.10 8.51
N ALA A 2 26.72 -5.30 7.62
CA ALA A 2 25.45 -4.60 7.54
C ALA A 2 24.61 -5.54 6.67
N ARG A 3 23.82 -6.41 7.30
CA ARG A 3 22.78 -7.14 6.57
C ARG A 3 21.77 -6.07 6.27
N ILE A 4 21.80 -5.58 5.04
CA ILE A 4 20.69 -4.80 4.55
C ILE A 4 19.56 -5.83 4.41
N ASP A 5 18.87 -6.03 5.53
CA ASP A 5 17.49 -6.52 5.54
C ASP A 5 16.71 -5.31 5.00
N GLU A 6 16.92 -5.01 3.72
CA GLU A 6 15.98 -4.27 2.89
C GLU A 6 14.76 -5.19 2.89
N LYS A 7 13.97 -5.10 3.97
CA LYS A 7 12.53 -5.21 3.80
C LYS A 7 12.27 -4.26 2.67
N GLU A 8 11.99 -4.79 1.49
CA GLU A 8 11.46 -4.02 0.40
C GLU A 8 10.25 -3.31 0.98
N GLU A 9 10.47 -2.08 1.46
CA GLU A 9 9.43 -1.16 1.84
C GLU A 9 8.78 -0.84 0.51
N PHE A 10 7.88 -1.72 0.07
CA PHE A 10 7.11 -1.52 -1.13
C PHE A 10 6.39 -0.20 -0.90
N SER A 11 6.90 0.88 -1.51
CA SER A 11 6.28 2.20 -1.47
C SER A 11 4.87 2.14 -2.04
N SER A 12 4.56 1.06 -2.78
CA SER A 12 3.26 0.79 -3.36
C SER A 12 2.56 -0.43 -2.77
N TRP A 13 1.41 -0.17 -2.16
CA TRP A 13 0.46 -1.19 -1.70
C TRP A 13 0.03 -2.15 -2.82
N LEU A 14 -0.08 -1.64 -4.06
CA LEU A 14 -0.43 -2.45 -5.22
C LEU A 14 0.64 -3.49 -5.55
N LEU A 15 1.92 -3.10 -5.49
CA LEU A 15 3.04 -4.02 -5.73
C LEU A 15 3.11 -5.08 -4.63
N ALA A 16 2.92 -4.68 -3.37
CA ALA A 16 2.87 -5.62 -2.26
C ALA A 16 1.69 -6.60 -2.36
N LEU A 17 0.53 -6.15 -2.85
CA LEU A 17 -0.64 -7.01 -3.10
C LEU A 17 -0.32 -8.06 -4.19
N GLN A 18 0.23 -7.62 -5.32
CA GLN A 18 0.58 -8.50 -6.44
C GLN A 18 1.70 -9.48 -6.10
N ALA A 19 2.65 -9.06 -5.27
CA ALA A 19 3.72 -9.92 -4.76
C ALA A 19 3.26 -10.89 -3.66
N GLY A 20 2.03 -10.74 -3.14
CA GLY A 20 1.55 -11.50 -1.98
C GLY A 20 2.34 -11.20 -0.70
N ALA A 21 2.96 -10.02 -0.62
CA ALA A 21 3.77 -9.57 0.50
C ALA A 21 2.95 -8.81 1.57
N LEU A 22 1.67 -8.59 1.33
CA LEU A 22 0.77 -7.96 2.30
C LEU A 22 0.48 -8.87 3.48
N ASN A 23 0.52 -8.29 4.68
CA ASN A 23 0.10 -8.95 5.90
C ASN A 23 -1.43 -8.96 6.04
N GLU A 24 -1.96 -9.82 6.90
CA GLU A 24 -3.41 -9.97 7.15
C GLU A 24 -4.09 -8.63 7.50
N MET A 25 -3.45 -7.79 8.32
CA MET A 25 -3.99 -6.46 8.64
C MET A 25 -4.02 -5.50 7.45
N GLN A 26 -3.05 -5.61 6.54
CA GLN A 26 -3.01 -4.77 5.34
C GLN A 26 -4.09 -5.21 4.35
N LEU A 27 -4.29 -6.52 4.19
CA LEU A 27 -5.38 -7.08 3.40
C LEU A 27 -6.75 -6.71 3.97
N ASP A 28 -6.92 -6.74 5.30
CA ASP A 28 -8.14 -6.30 5.97
C ASP A 28 -8.44 -4.82 5.70
N THR A 29 -7.40 -3.96 5.74
CA THR A 29 -7.52 -2.54 5.40
C THR A 29 -8.01 -2.35 3.95
N LEU A 30 -7.43 -3.09 3.00
CA LEU A 30 -7.88 -3.05 1.60
C LEU A 30 -9.31 -3.56 1.44
N GLN A 31 -9.65 -4.64 2.14
CA GLN A 31 -10.99 -5.22 2.11
C GLN A 31 -12.04 -4.27 2.67
N GLN A 32 -11.68 -3.52 3.71
CA GLN A 32 -12.54 -2.50 4.30
C GLN A 32 -12.78 -1.33 3.36
N LEU A 33 -11.80 -0.92 2.54
CA LEU A 33 -12.03 0.09 1.49
C LEU A 33 -13.01 -0.38 0.43
N VAL A 34 -12.96 -1.67 0.08
CA VAL A 34 -13.93 -2.26 -0.85
C VAL A 34 -15.33 -2.33 -0.22
N ASP A 35 -15.41 -2.73 1.05
CA ASP A 35 -16.67 -2.82 1.80
C ASP A 35 -17.33 -1.44 1.99
N ASP A 36 -16.52 -0.40 2.24
CA ASP A 36 -16.96 1.00 2.34
C ASP A 36 -17.37 1.60 0.97
N GLY A 37 -17.21 0.86 -0.13
CA GLY A 37 -17.52 1.30 -1.49
C GLY A 37 -16.54 2.34 -2.04
N LYS A 38 -15.36 2.49 -1.42
CA LYS A 38 -14.30 3.39 -1.90
C LYS A 38 -13.49 2.80 -3.06
N ALA A 39 -13.54 1.48 -3.22
CA ALA A 39 -12.91 0.75 -4.30
C ALA A 39 -13.80 -0.40 -4.77
N ASP A 40 -13.76 -0.74 -6.05
CA ASP A 40 -14.56 -1.84 -6.62
C ASP A 40 -13.93 -3.21 -6.29
N ASN A 41 -12.63 -3.24 -6.01
CA ASN A 41 -11.84 -4.45 -5.73
C ASN A 41 -10.56 -4.14 -4.95
N LEU A 42 -9.87 -5.18 -4.46
CA LEU A 42 -8.65 -5.05 -3.65
C LEU A 42 -7.50 -4.34 -4.39
N GLU A 43 -7.39 -4.50 -5.71
CA GLU A 43 -6.35 -3.83 -6.50
C GLU A 43 -6.61 -2.32 -6.58
N GLU A 44 -7.87 -1.91 -6.79
CA GLU A 44 -8.25 -0.50 -6.74
C GLU A 44 -8.10 0.09 -5.33
N ALA A 45 -8.42 -0.68 -4.29
CA ALA A 45 -8.17 -0.26 -2.90
C ALA A 45 -6.68 -0.03 -2.65
N ALA A 46 -5.82 -0.93 -3.15
CA ALA A 46 -4.37 -0.79 -3.00
C ALA A 46 -3.83 0.42 -3.75
N ARG A 47 -4.35 0.70 -4.95
CA ARG A 47 -4.02 1.88 -5.74
C ARG A 47 -4.52 3.17 -5.10
N TYR A 48 -5.70 3.12 -4.47
CA TYR A 48 -6.24 4.24 -3.70
C TYR A 48 -5.35 4.55 -2.49
N GLN A 49 -4.86 3.53 -1.80
CA GLN A 49 -3.95 3.70 -0.66
C GLN A 49 -2.58 4.23 -1.08
N ASP A 50 -2.05 3.75 -2.19
CA ASP A 50 -0.82 4.26 -2.84
C ASP A 50 -0.95 5.76 -3.20
N TRP A 51 -2.09 6.15 -3.76
CA TRP A 51 -2.38 7.55 -4.05
C TRP A 51 -2.48 8.41 -2.77
N GLN A 52 -3.11 7.89 -1.71
CA GLN A 52 -3.15 8.60 -0.42
C GLN A 52 -1.76 8.79 0.18
N ASP A 53 -0.91 7.76 0.14
CA ASP A 53 0.47 7.82 0.64
C ASP A 53 1.30 8.83 -0.17
N SER A 54 1.19 8.78 -1.50
CA SER A 54 1.87 9.73 -2.40
C SER A 54 1.41 11.18 -2.23
N VAL A 55 0.16 11.43 -1.82
CA VAL A 55 -0.36 12.78 -1.52
C VAL A 55 0.09 13.29 -0.14
N ILE A 56 0.43 12.39 0.78
CA ILE A 56 0.90 12.71 2.13
C ILE A 56 2.42 13.02 2.18
N ASP A 57 3.13 12.91 1.05
CA ASP A 57 4.51 13.38 0.89
C ASP A 57 4.62 14.74 0.16
N PRO A 58 4.21 15.88 0.78
CA PRO A 58 4.48 17.21 0.22
C PRO A 58 5.79 17.84 0.74
N THR A 59 6.77 17.07 1.27
CA THR A 59 7.93 17.66 1.99
C THR A 59 9.31 17.43 1.37
N GLU A 60 9.42 17.13 0.07
CA GLU A 60 10.71 17.15 -0.65
C GLU A 60 10.68 18.12 -1.86
N HIS A 61 10.18 19.34 -1.64
CA HIS A 61 10.38 20.46 -2.57
C HIS A 61 10.56 21.78 -1.81
N PHE A 62 11.62 21.92 -1.00
CA PHE A 62 12.18 23.24 -0.65
C PHE A 62 13.70 23.18 -0.42
#